data_AF-A0A142JUH0-F1
#
_entry.id   AF-A0A142JUH0-F1
#
_cell.length_a   1.000
_cell.length_b   1.000
_cell.length_c   1.000
_cell.angle_alpha   90.00
_cell.angle_beta   90.00
_cell.angle_gamma   90.00
#
_symmetry.space_group_name_H-M   'P 1'
#
loop_
_entity.id
_entity.type
_entity.pdbx_description
1 polymer ?
#
loop_
_entity_poly.entity_id
_entity_poly.type
_entity_poly.pdbx_seq_one_letter_code
_entity_poly.pdbx_strand_id
1 'polypeptide(L)'
;MQETAAPVCTTPPLAYTLPAHYYTSQEIFEQEKKTIFARSWVCVMHKSQVAENNQYATAQVAGENIFVVRGRDGVLRAFYNVCPHRAHELFADGAGKAKNVITCPYHAWSFGLDGKLIHVRNAENVPGFCKDNAGLTPVRVEEFCGLVFVNLDMDAKPLAELAAGLNDEIRARCPDVDKLVPAHKLSYEMKANWKVVVDNYLECLHCQTAHPALVESIRMETYKHEVRGLYTSQVGQTRSGSDAFTYDSDAPNTDFAAYWLWPNVTLNVLPGDGNYGVFYMFPVDADTTIQHFEFYFRDSTPTAEQEQLIEYYKNVLKPEDLSIVESVQRGLKSRGYRNGQGPLLVTDDKTSAIGEHGVQHFQQMVLDALAA
;
A
#
# COMPACT_ATOMS: atom_id res chain seq x y z
N MET A 1 -0.27 53.43 4.49
CA MET A 1 -1.05 53.56 5.74
C MET A 1 -1.16 52.16 6.32
N GLN A 2 -0.47 51.96 7.44
CA GLN A 2 -0.50 50.86 8.39
C GLN A 2 -0.71 49.45 7.84
N GLU A 3 0.42 48.76 7.65
CA GLU A 3 0.54 47.32 7.89
C GLU A 3 -0.12 46.99 9.23
N THR A 4 -1.27 46.32 9.19
CA THR A 4 -1.74 45.57 10.34
C THR A 4 -0.91 44.30 10.38
N ALA A 5 0.14 44.32 11.20
CA ALA A 5 0.90 43.13 11.56
C ALA A 5 -0.10 42.01 11.91
N ALA A 6 -0.04 40.91 11.17
CA ALA A 6 -0.75 39.69 11.53
C ALA A 6 -0.39 39.36 13.00
N PRO A 7 -1.35 38.95 13.85
CA PRO A 7 -1.02 38.58 15.21
C PRO A 7 0.03 37.49 15.15
N VAL A 8 1.19 37.78 15.74
CA VAL A 8 2.27 36.82 15.93
C VAL A 8 1.69 35.75 16.84
N CYS A 9 1.24 34.64 16.23
CA CYS A 9 0.92 33.43 16.96
C CYS A 9 2.25 32.95 17.55
N THR A 10 2.50 33.29 18.82
CA THR A 10 3.73 32.94 19.56
C THR A 10 3.71 31.49 20.05
N THR A 11 2.88 30.64 19.46
CA THR A 11 2.80 29.21 19.76
C THR A 11 4.01 28.51 19.13
N PRO A 12 4.62 27.49 19.77
CA PRO A 12 5.70 26.66 19.19
C PRO A 12 5.37 26.26 17.74
N PRO A 13 6.36 26.02 16.86
CA PRO A 13 6.14 26.03 15.42
C PRO A 13 5.03 25.05 15.05
N LEU A 14 3.90 25.62 14.63
CA LEU A 14 2.74 24.89 14.15
C LEU A 14 3.17 24.12 12.90
N ALA A 15 2.97 22.81 12.90
CA ALA A 15 3.18 22.01 11.71
C ALA A 15 2.07 22.30 10.70
N TYR A 16 2.37 22.16 9.42
CA TYR A 16 1.42 22.38 8.34
C TYR A 16 1.46 21.18 7.39
N THR A 17 0.34 20.95 6.72
CA THR A 17 0.28 19.99 5.60
C THR A 17 1.28 20.36 4.51
N LEU A 18 1.58 19.45 3.59
CA LEU A 18 2.27 19.80 2.36
C LEU A 18 1.54 20.95 1.64
N PRO A 19 2.26 21.83 0.94
CA PRO A 19 1.63 22.80 0.05
C PRO A 19 0.74 22.12 -1.00
N ALA A 20 -0.41 22.71 -1.31
CA ALA A 20 -1.46 22.13 -2.14
C ALA A 20 -0.95 21.61 -3.50
N HIS A 21 0.05 22.26 -4.08
CA HIS A 21 0.64 21.87 -5.35
C HIS A 21 1.32 20.48 -5.31
N TYR A 22 1.74 19.97 -4.15
CA TYR A 22 2.23 18.59 -3.98
C TYR A 22 1.13 17.55 -4.24
N TYR A 23 -0.14 17.91 -4.03
CA TYR A 23 -1.29 17.03 -4.26
C TYR A 23 -1.93 17.21 -5.63
N THR A 24 -1.56 18.24 -6.40
CA THR A 24 -2.25 18.59 -7.65
C THR A 24 -1.33 18.69 -8.87
N SER A 25 -0.01 18.76 -8.68
CA SER A 25 0.95 18.89 -9.77
C SER A 25 1.30 17.54 -10.39
N GLN A 26 1.08 17.40 -11.71
CA GLN A 26 1.53 16.24 -12.46
C GLN A 26 3.06 16.12 -12.44
N GLU A 27 3.80 17.23 -12.44
CA GLU A 27 5.26 17.20 -12.40
C GLU A 27 5.77 16.61 -11.08
N ILE A 28 5.16 16.98 -9.95
CA ILE A 28 5.52 16.38 -8.65
C ILE A 28 5.17 14.91 -8.65
N PHE A 29 4.01 14.53 -9.18
CA PHE A 29 3.66 13.11 -9.27
C PHE A 29 4.67 12.28 -10.08
N GLU A 30 5.17 12.81 -11.20
CA GLU A 30 6.24 12.16 -11.97
C GLU A 30 7.59 12.11 -11.22
N GLN A 31 7.86 13.06 -10.31
CA GLN A 31 9.00 12.97 -9.40
C GLN A 31 8.78 11.90 -8.34
N GLU A 32 7.60 11.84 -7.71
CA GLU A 32 7.22 10.83 -6.72
C GLU A 32 7.34 9.41 -7.29
N LYS A 33 6.92 9.17 -8.54
CA LYS A 33 7.16 7.88 -9.21
C LYS A 33 8.64 7.47 -9.15
N LYS A 34 9.54 8.40 -9.46
CA LYS A 34 10.98 8.14 -9.57
C LYS A 34 11.69 8.05 -8.22
N THR A 35 11.32 8.88 -7.26
CA THR A 35 12.07 8.98 -5.99
C THR A 35 11.42 8.19 -4.86
N ILE A 36 10.09 8.00 -4.90
CA ILE A 36 9.35 7.21 -3.91
C ILE A 36 9.12 5.80 -4.44
N PHE A 37 8.26 5.65 -5.46
CA PHE A 37 7.75 4.33 -5.85
C PHE A 37 8.81 3.44 -6.51
N ALA A 38 9.75 4.02 -7.25
CA ALA A 38 10.86 3.25 -7.83
C ALA A 38 11.95 2.89 -6.82
N ARG A 39 11.98 3.51 -5.63
CA ARG A 39 13.03 3.30 -4.61
C ARG A 39 12.53 2.65 -3.32
N SER A 40 11.24 2.42 -3.21
CA SER A 40 10.60 1.86 -2.02
C SER A 40 10.10 0.44 -2.27
N TRP A 41 9.91 -0.33 -1.20
CA TRP A 41 9.19 -1.59 -1.28
C TRP A 41 7.70 -1.31 -1.51
N VAL A 42 7.23 -1.58 -2.72
CA VAL A 42 5.83 -1.41 -3.12
C VAL A 42 5.10 -2.74 -2.98
N CYS A 43 4.03 -2.75 -2.20
CA CYS A 43 3.15 -3.91 -2.08
C CYS A 43 2.32 -4.06 -3.36
N VAL A 44 2.41 -5.21 -4.01
CA VAL A 44 1.80 -5.43 -5.34
C VAL A 44 0.66 -6.44 -5.33
N MET A 45 0.67 -7.42 -4.43
CA MET A 45 -0.35 -8.48 -4.36
C MET A 45 -0.24 -9.30 -3.08
N HIS A 46 -1.28 -10.08 -2.77
CA HIS A 46 -1.19 -11.18 -1.81
C HIS A 46 -0.44 -12.38 -2.40
N LYS A 47 0.32 -13.09 -1.56
CA LYS A 47 1.14 -14.24 -1.97
C LYS A 47 0.34 -15.37 -2.63
N SER A 48 -0.96 -15.46 -2.38
CA SER A 48 -1.83 -16.49 -2.99
C SER A 48 -1.88 -16.39 -4.52
N GLN A 49 -1.61 -15.23 -5.10
CA GLN A 49 -1.56 -15.08 -6.57
C GLN A 49 -0.34 -15.77 -7.19
N VAL A 50 0.67 -16.07 -6.38
CA VAL A 50 1.95 -16.68 -6.76
C VAL A 50 2.36 -17.75 -5.75
N ALA A 51 1.42 -18.55 -5.25
CA ALA A 51 1.66 -19.54 -4.19
C ALA A 51 2.31 -20.82 -4.73
N GLU A 52 1.90 -21.28 -5.91
CA GLU A 52 2.39 -22.50 -6.52
C GLU A 52 3.52 -22.25 -7.52
N ASN A 53 4.34 -23.28 -7.73
CA ASN A 53 5.33 -23.29 -8.80
C ASN A 53 4.69 -22.94 -10.15
N ASN A 54 5.40 -22.09 -10.89
CA ASN A 54 5.04 -21.51 -12.17
C ASN A 54 3.90 -20.50 -12.15
N GLN A 55 3.23 -20.23 -11.01
CA GLN A 55 2.28 -19.12 -10.98
C GLN A 55 3.02 -17.79 -11.14
N TYR A 56 2.43 -16.89 -11.92
CA TYR A 56 2.90 -15.54 -12.11
C TYR A 56 1.74 -14.55 -12.02
N ALA A 57 2.08 -13.31 -11.69
CA ALA A 57 1.18 -12.17 -11.76
C ALA A 57 1.96 -10.92 -12.17
N THR A 58 1.30 -10.02 -12.88
CA THR A 58 1.85 -8.74 -13.33
C THR A 58 1.39 -7.60 -12.43
N ALA A 59 2.21 -6.56 -12.32
CA ALA A 59 1.93 -5.37 -11.53
C ALA A 59 2.61 -4.13 -12.16
N GLN A 60 2.00 -2.97 -11.97
CA GLN A 60 2.55 -1.69 -12.40
C GLN A 60 3.20 -1.00 -11.20
N VAL A 61 4.49 -0.64 -11.32
CA VAL A 61 5.25 0.05 -10.26
C VAL A 61 6.03 1.20 -10.86
N ALA A 62 5.75 2.43 -10.42
CA ALA A 62 6.41 3.63 -10.93
C ALA A 62 6.34 3.83 -12.46
N GLY A 63 5.33 3.26 -13.12
CA GLY A 63 5.19 3.27 -14.59
C GLY A 63 5.85 2.10 -15.31
N GLU A 64 6.45 1.16 -14.58
CA GLU A 64 7.10 -0.04 -15.10
C GLU A 64 6.18 -1.26 -14.96
N ASN A 65 6.02 -2.02 -16.05
CA ASN A 65 5.32 -3.31 -16.04
C ASN A 65 6.27 -4.38 -15.50
N ILE A 66 5.97 -4.93 -14.32
CA ILE A 66 6.74 -5.96 -13.64
C ILE A 66 5.92 -7.25 -13.62
N PHE A 67 6.57 -8.41 -13.75
CA PHE A 67 5.93 -9.67 -13.37
C PHE A 67 6.67 -10.33 -12.21
N VAL A 68 5.90 -10.90 -11.29
CA VAL A 68 6.36 -11.76 -10.22
C VAL A 68 6.04 -13.20 -10.60
N VAL A 69 6.98 -14.12 -10.38
CA VAL A 69 6.81 -15.55 -10.69
C VAL A 69 7.40 -16.42 -9.59
N ARG A 70 6.71 -17.50 -9.23
CA ARG A 70 7.33 -18.59 -8.46
C ARG A 70 7.99 -19.58 -9.39
N GLY A 71 9.31 -19.71 -9.28
CA GLY A 71 10.07 -20.66 -10.08
C GLY A 71 9.68 -22.11 -9.81
N ARG A 72 10.13 -23.02 -10.68
CA ARG A 72 9.97 -24.48 -10.48
C ARG A 72 10.69 -24.99 -9.22
N ASP A 73 11.66 -24.22 -8.76
CA ASP A 73 12.42 -24.43 -7.53
C ASP A 73 11.73 -23.84 -6.29
N GLY A 74 10.52 -23.30 -6.42
CA GLY A 74 9.77 -22.68 -5.32
C GLY A 74 10.22 -21.27 -4.95
N VAL A 75 11.28 -20.76 -5.59
CA VAL A 75 11.84 -19.44 -5.30
C VAL A 75 11.04 -18.35 -6.01
N LEU A 76 10.59 -17.35 -5.25
CA LEU A 76 9.91 -16.17 -5.77
C LEU A 76 10.91 -15.24 -6.46
N ARG A 77 10.56 -14.73 -7.63
CA ARG A 77 11.38 -13.80 -8.42
C ARG A 77 10.51 -12.74 -9.08
N ALA A 78 11.07 -11.58 -9.36
CA ALA A 78 10.42 -10.54 -10.14
C ALA A 78 11.37 -10.04 -11.25
N PHE A 79 10.78 -9.61 -12.37
CA PHE A 79 11.49 -9.06 -13.51
C PHE A 79 10.67 -7.97 -14.17
N TYR A 80 11.36 -7.05 -14.86
CA TYR A 80 10.68 -6.19 -15.83
C TYR A 80 10.02 -7.07 -16.92
N ASN A 81 8.76 -6.80 -17.22
CA ASN A 81 7.95 -7.53 -18.20
C ASN A 81 8.27 -7.10 -19.63
N VAL A 82 9.54 -7.20 -20.02
CA VAL A 82 10.04 -6.70 -21.30
C VAL A 82 11.10 -7.63 -21.86
N CYS A 83 10.93 -8.06 -23.10
CA CYS A 83 11.92 -8.89 -23.77
C CYS A 83 13.17 -8.06 -24.12
N PRO A 84 14.39 -8.48 -23.72
CA PRO A 84 15.63 -7.74 -23.97
C PRO A 84 16.01 -7.65 -25.46
N HIS A 85 15.36 -8.43 -26.33
CA HIS A 85 15.61 -8.36 -27.77
C HIS A 85 15.07 -7.07 -28.39
N ARG A 86 13.75 -6.87 -28.36
CA ARG A 86 13.05 -5.75 -29.02
C ARG A 86 11.81 -5.32 -28.23
N ALA A 87 11.92 -5.36 -26.91
CA ALA A 87 10.97 -4.77 -25.96
C ALA A 87 9.51 -5.24 -26.01
N HIS A 88 9.22 -6.40 -26.60
CA HIS A 88 7.87 -6.98 -26.52
C HIS A 88 7.61 -7.48 -25.10
N GLU A 89 6.42 -7.21 -24.56
CA GLU A 89 5.96 -7.73 -23.27
C GLU A 89 5.98 -9.27 -23.25
N LEU A 90 6.34 -9.87 -22.12
CA LEU A 90 6.47 -11.32 -22.01
C LEU A 90 5.17 -11.98 -21.54
N PHE A 91 4.46 -11.29 -20.67
CA PHE A 91 3.12 -11.65 -20.19
C PHE A 91 2.14 -10.51 -20.48
N ALA A 92 0.89 -10.86 -20.74
CA ALA A 92 -0.21 -9.89 -20.71
C ALA A 92 -0.53 -9.55 -19.25
N ASP A 93 -1.18 -8.40 -19.05
CA ASP A 93 -1.65 -7.99 -17.73
C ASP A 93 -2.60 -9.03 -17.10
N GLY A 94 -2.47 -9.20 -15.79
CA GLY A 94 -3.16 -10.22 -14.99
C GLY A 94 -2.22 -11.28 -14.42
N ALA A 95 -2.80 -12.44 -14.11
CA ALA A 95 -2.14 -13.56 -13.45
C ALA A 95 -2.42 -14.89 -14.16
N GLY A 96 -1.54 -15.87 -13.97
CA GLY A 96 -1.70 -17.19 -14.57
C GLY A 96 -0.62 -18.17 -14.17
N LYS A 97 -0.51 -19.27 -14.92
CA LYS A 97 0.54 -20.29 -14.74
C LYS A 97 1.43 -20.34 -15.96
N ALA A 98 2.69 -20.00 -15.79
CA ALA A 98 3.69 -20.06 -16.83
C ALA A 98 3.98 -21.52 -17.23
N LYS A 99 4.40 -21.71 -18.48
CA LYS A 99 5.01 -22.98 -18.90
C LYS A 99 6.39 -23.12 -18.23
N ASN A 100 7.11 -24.20 -18.54
CA ASN A 100 8.47 -24.41 -18.02
C ASN A 100 9.49 -23.36 -18.50
N VAL A 101 9.16 -22.62 -19.57
CA VAL A 101 9.92 -21.49 -20.10
C VAL A 101 8.95 -20.37 -20.49
N ILE A 102 9.41 -19.14 -20.37
CA ILE A 102 8.75 -17.94 -20.85
C ILE A 102 9.17 -17.75 -22.30
N THR A 103 8.23 -17.67 -23.23
CA THR A 103 8.53 -17.50 -24.66
C THR A 103 7.99 -16.16 -25.12
N CYS A 104 8.88 -15.26 -25.54
CA CYS A 104 8.51 -13.96 -26.09
C CYS A 104 7.61 -14.15 -27.33
N PRO A 105 6.42 -13.52 -27.36
CA PRO A 105 5.48 -13.67 -28.49
C PRO A 105 6.03 -13.20 -29.83
N TYR A 106 7.01 -12.28 -29.83
CA TYR A 106 7.48 -11.66 -31.06
C TYR A 106 8.42 -12.56 -31.88
N HIS A 107 9.52 -13.01 -31.28
CA HIS A 107 10.56 -13.77 -32.00
C HIS A 107 10.92 -15.11 -31.32
N ALA A 108 10.10 -15.54 -30.36
CA ALA A 108 10.29 -16.80 -29.63
C ALA A 108 11.64 -16.95 -28.94
N TRP A 109 12.19 -15.84 -28.40
CA TRP A 109 13.24 -15.93 -27.38
C TRP A 109 12.65 -16.60 -26.14
N SER A 110 13.34 -17.60 -25.61
CA SER A 110 12.85 -18.39 -24.48
C SER A 110 13.75 -18.22 -23.26
N PHE A 111 13.12 -17.93 -22.12
CA PHE A 111 13.77 -17.69 -20.84
C PHE A 111 13.32 -18.73 -19.81
N GLY A 112 14.19 -19.09 -18.87
CA GLY A 112 13.80 -19.82 -17.68
C GLY A 112 12.94 -18.94 -16.76
N LEU A 113 12.26 -19.56 -15.79
CA LEU A 113 11.57 -18.80 -14.73
C LEU A 113 12.56 -18.13 -13.75
N ASP A 114 13.86 -18.40 -13.89
CA ASP A 114 14.96 -17.70 -13.23
C ASP A 114 15.49 -16.51 -14.06
N GLY A 115 14.84 -16.18 -15.19
CA GLY A 115 15.20 -15.07 -16.06
C GLY A 115 16.34 -15.35 -17.04
N LYS A 116 17.01 -16.50 -16.95
CA LYS A 116 18.13 -16.82 -17.84
C LYS A 116 17.65 -17.12 -19.24
N LEU A 117 18.37 -16.62 -20.24
CA LEU A 117 18.10 -16.92 -21.64
C LEU A 117 18.45 -18.39 -21.96
N ILE A 118 17.46 -19.16 -22.38
CA ILE A 118 17.61 -20.58 -22.71
C ILE A 118 17.87 -20.76 -24.21
N HIS A 119 17.00 -20.18 -25.04
CA HIS A 119 17.01 -20.40 -26.47
C HIS A 119 16.70 -19.13 -27.26
N VAL A 120 17.43 -18.96 -28.36
CA VAL A 120 17.25 -17.93 -29.37
C VAL A 120 17.44 -18.58 -30.72
N ARG A 121 16.53 -18.31 -31.65
CA ARG A 121 16.64 -18.80 -33.04
C ARG A 121 17.78 -18.06 -33.74
N ASN A 122 18.56 -18.77 -34.56
CA ASN A 122 19.64 -18.21 -35.38
C ASN A 122 20.83 -17.62 -34.60
N ALA A 123 20.96 -17.90 -33.30
CA ALA A 123 22.02 -17.33 -32.45
C ALA A 123 23.42 -17.76 -32.91
N GLU A 124 23.57 -18.99 -33.39
CA GLU A 124 24.80 -19.56 -33.91
C GLU A 124 25.38 -18.83 -35.14
N ASN A 125 24.53 -18.11 -35.87
CA ASN A 125 24.91 -17.34 -37.05
C ASN A 125 25.12 -15.86 -36.75
N VAL A 126 25.07 -15.44 -35.48
CA VAL A 126 25.28 -14.04 -35.06
C VAL A 126 26.66 -13.92 -34.41
N PRO A 127 27.65 -13.34 -35.11
CA PRO A 127 28.99 -13.13 -34.54
C PRO A 127 28.92 -12.31 -33.24
N GLY A 128 29.57 -12.80 -32.20
CA GLY A 128 29.68 -12.11 -30.90
C GLY A 128 28.43 -12.18 -30.01
N PHE A 129 27.40 -12.95 -30.38
CA PHE A 129 26.23 -13.13 -29.51
C PHE A 129 26.59 -13.85 -28.21
N CYS A 130 26.34 -13.21 -27.07
CA CYS A 130 26.56 -13.76 -25.74
C CYS A 130 25.23 -13.93 -25.00
N LYS A 131 24.85 -15.18 -24.71
CA LYS A 131 23.59 -15.48 -24.00
C LYS A 131 23.55 -14.92 -22.58
N ASP A 132 24.70 -14.86 -21.92
CA ASP A 132 24.79 -14.44 -20.52
C ASP A 132 24.44 -12.95 -20.34
N ASN A 133 24.58 -12.14 -21.38
CA ASN A 133 24.24 -10.72 -21.39
C ASN A 133 22.79 -10.44 -21.85
N ALA A 134 21.98 -11.48 -22.04
CA ALA A 134 20.68 -11.38 -22.70
C ALA A 134 19.54 -12.01 -21.87
N GLY A 135 19.74 -12.17 -20.56
CA GLY A 135 18.70 -12.56 -19.60
C GLY A 135 17.70 -11.43 -19.31
N LEU A 136 16.65 -11.76 -18.57
CA LEU A 136 15.66 -10.79 -18.09
C LEU A 136 16.26 -9.92 -16.99
N THR A 137 15.90 -8.64 -16.99
CA THR A 137 16.34 -7.69 -15.95
C THR A 137 15.59 -7.97 -14.65
N PRO A 138 16.29 -8.34 -13.56
CA PRO A 138 15.64 -8.67 -12.30
C PRO A 138 15.14 -7.42 -11.57
N VAL A 139 14.15 -7.64 -10.70
CA VAL A 139 13.61 -6.68 -9.74
C VAL A 139 13.65 -7.35 -8.37
N ARG A 140 13.92 -6.60 -7.29
CA ARG A 140 13.89 -7.18 -5.94
C ARG A 140 12.46 -7.60 -5.60
N VAL A 141 12.31 -8.72 -4.91
CA VAL A 141 11.01 -9.21 -4.44
C VAL A 141 11.15 -9.86 -3.07
N GLU A 142 10.21 -9.58 -2.18
CA GLU A 142 10.14 -10.15 -0.83
C GLU A 142 8.71 -10.51 -0.46
N GLU A 143 8.55 -11.56 0.37
CA GLU A 143 7.29 -11.88 1.04
C GLU A 143 7.32 -11.32 2.47
N PHE A 144 6.25 -10.63 2.87
CA PHE A 144 6.11 -10.08 4.21
C PHE A 144 4.63 -10.07 4.62
N CYS A 145 4.30 -10.70 5.77
CA CYS A 145 2.93 -10.79 6.32
C CYS A 145 1.86 -11.22 5.29
N GLY A 146 2.11 -12.31 4.58
CA GLY A 146 1.22 -12.82 3.52
C GLY A 146 1.25 -12.04 2.20
N LEU A 147 2.00 -10.94 2.10
CA LEU A 147 2.01 -10.05 0.93
C LEU A 147 3.33 -10.14 0.16
N VAL A 148 3.27 -9.73 -1.10
CA VAL A 148 4.43 -9.66 -2.00
C VAL A 148 4.76 -8.20 -2.27
N PHE A 149 6.01 -7.86 -2.01
CA PHE A 149 6.58 -6.53 -2.24
C PHE A 149 7.65 -6.59 -3.32
N VAL A 150 7.76 -5.54 -4.12
CA VAL A 150 8.85 -5.36 -5.09
C VAL A 150 9.55 -4.03 -4.89
N ASN A 151 10.84 -3.96 -5.26
CA ASN A 151 11.60 -2.72 -5.26
C ASN A 151 12.48 -2.66 -6.52
N LEU A 152 12.42 -1.55 -7.26
CA LEU A 152 13.21 -1.36 -8.49
C LEU A 152 14.67 -0.97 -8.18
N ASP A 153 14.96 -0.50 -6.96
CA ASP A 153 16.30 -0.26 -6.48
C ASP A 153 16.95 -1.59 -6.03
N MET A 154 17.92 -2.06 -6.82
CA MET A 154 18.62 -3.33 -6.54
C MET A 154 19.49 -3.27 -5.29
N ASP A 155 19.86 -2.08 -4.82
CA ASP A 155 20.62 -1.84 -3.60
C ASP A 155 19.74 -1.66 -2.35
N ALA A 156 18.41 -1.77 -2.50
CA ALA A 156 17.49 -1.63 -1.38
C ALA A 156 17.76 -2.68 -0.29
N LYS A 157 17.76 -2.20 0.96
CA LYS A 157 17.81 -3.06 2.14
C LYS A 157 16.56 -3.94 2.24
N PRO A 158 16.63 -5.12 2.87
CA PRO A 158 15.46 -5.97 3.07
C PRO A 158 14.32 -5.25 3.80
N LEU A 159 13.07 -5.51 3.43
CA LEU A 159 11.90 -4.88 4.03
C LEU A 159 11.80 -5.20 5.53
N ALA A 160 12.13 -6.44 5.91
CA ALA A 160 12.13 -6.87 7.31
C ALA A 160 13.14 -6.09 8.19
N GLU A 161 14.23 -5.55 7.61
CA GLU A 161 15.15 -4.65 8.31
C GLU A 161 14.54 -3.25 8.45
N LEU A 162 13.92 -2.73 7.39
CA LEU A 162 13.38 -1.37 7.35
C LEU A 162 12.10 -1.18 8.16
N ALA A 163 11.25 -2.21 8.22
CA ALA A 163 10.00 -2.26 8.99
C ALA A 163 10.13 -3.21 10.20
N ALA A 164 11.29 -3.20 10.85
CA ALA A 164 11.55 -4.05 12.01
C ALA A 164 10.49 -3.83 13.10
N GLY A 165 9.91 -4.93 13.59
CA GLY A 165 8.85 -4.92 14.61
C GLY A 165 7.43 -5.07 14.05
N LEU A 166 7.16 -4.63 12.81
CA LEU A 166 5.81 -4.69 12.24
C LEU A 166 5.26 -6.13 12.14
N ASN A 167 6.10 -7.08 11.72
CA ASN A 167 5.70 -8.49 11.64
C ASN A 167 5.33 -9.05 13.03
N ASP A 168 6.03 -8.63 14.09
CA ASP A 168 5.76 -9.10 15.44
C ASP A 168 4.48 -8.46 16.00
N GLU A 169 4.23 -7.17 15.71
CA GLU A 169 2.99 -6.49 16.09
C GLU A 169 1.75 -7.12 15.42
N ILE A 170 1.85 -7.45 14.13
CA ILE A 170 0.79 -8.15 13.40
C ILE A 170 0.57 -9.54 13.99
N ARG A 171 1.65 -10.32 14.21
CA ARG A 171 1.55 -11.69 14.73
C ARG A 171 1.11 -11.78 16.18
N ALA A 172 1.30 -10.72 16.97
CA ALA A 172 0.76 -10.66 18.32
C ALA A 172 -0.79 -10.73 18.32
N ARG A 173 -1.44 -10.30 17.23
CA ARG A 173 -2.91 -10.30 17.07
C ARG A 173 -3.39 -11.34 16.06
N CYS A 174 -2.57 -11.70 15.08
CA CYS A 174 -2.85 -12.72 14.09
C CYS A 174 -1.60 -13.61 13.85
N PRO A 175 -1.33 -14.59 14.74
CA PRO A 175 -0.09 -15.38 14.69
C PRO A 175 0.17 -16.07 13.35
N ASP A 176 -0.90 -16.46 12.67
CA ASP A 176 -0.89 -17.21 11.42
C ASP A 176 -1.40 -16.42 10.21
N VAL A 177 -1.16 -15.10 10.19
CA VAL A 177 -1.52 -14.19 9.09
C VAL A 177 -1.14 -14.73 7.69
N ASP A 178 0.00 -15.42 7.54
CA ASP A 178 0.44 -15.95 6.23
C ASP A 178 -0.36 -17.16 5.74
N LYS A 179 -1.22 -17.74 6.58
CA LYS A 179 -2.10 -18.87 6.24
C LYS A 179 -3.50 -18.42 5.84
N LEU A 180 -3.82 -17.14 6.02
CA LEU A 180 -5.11 -16.61 5.61
C LEU A 180 -5.22 -16.63 4.09
N VAL A 181 -6.45 -16.81 3.61
CA VAL A 181 -6.77 -16.93 2.18
C VAL A 181 -7.68 -15.78 1.76
N PRO A 182 -7.59 -15.31 0.50
CA PRO A 182 -8.47 -14.27 0.01
C PRO A 182 -9.92 -14.72 0.07
N ALA A 183 -10.78 -13.87 0.65
CA ALA A 183 -12.20 -14.14 0.79
C ALA A 183 -13.06 -13.11 0.05
N HIS A 184 -12.68 -11.83 0.07
CA HIS A 184 -13.43 -10.78 -0.60
C HIS A 184 -12.53 -9.64 -1.09
N LYS A 185 -12.94 -8.96 -2.17
CA LYS A 185 -12.24 -7.80 -2.72
C LYS A 185 -13.22 -6.71 -3.11
N LEU A 186 -12.96 -5.50 -2.63
CA LEU A 186 -13.63 -4.26 -3.03
C LEU A 186 -12.61 -3.41 -3.80
N SER A 187 -13.07 -2.71 -4.84
CA SER A 187 -12.20 -1.87 -5.69
C SER A 187 -12.84 -0.51 -5.90
N TYR A 188 -12.03 0.53 -5.70
CA TYR A 188 -12.47 1.92 -5.77
C TYR A 188 -11.49 2.72 -6.61
N GLU A 189 -12.03 3.54 -7.52
CA GLU A 189 -11.27 4.59 -8.17
C GLU A 189 -11.56 5.89 -7.42
N MET A 190 -10.59 6.37 -6.66
CA MET A 190 -10.73 7.55 -5.82
C MET A 190 -10.26 8.77 -6.61
N LYS A 191 -11.10 9.81 -6.71
CA LYS A 191 -10.71 11.11 -7.32
C LYS A 191 -9.91 11.97 -6.35
N ALA A 192 -8.83 11.40 -5.82
CA ALA A 192 -7.90 12.02 -4.90
C ALA A 192 -6.46 11.57 -5.16
N ASN A 193 -5.51 12.48 -4.88
CA ASN A 193 -4.10 12.15 -4.84
C ASN A 193 -3.83 11.09 -3.76
N TRP A 194 -2.88 10.18 -4.01
CA TRP A 194 -2.56 9.10 -3.08
C TRP A 194 -2.18 9.59 -1.68
N LYS A 195 -1.51 10.74 -1.59
CA LYS A 195 -1.14 11.35 -0.30
C LYS A 195 -2.35 11.84 0.48
N VAL A 196 -3.42 12.31 -0.19
CA VAL A 196 -4.68 12.69 0.50
C VAL A 196 -5.35 11.45 1.11
N VAL A 197 -5.30 10.32 0.40
CA VAL A 197 -5.83 9.04 0.91
C VAL A 197 -5.05 8.57 2.13
N VAL A 198 -3.72 8.70 2.10
CA VAL A 198 -2.86 8.35 3.24
C VAL A 198 -3.02 9.33 4.40
N ASP A 199 -3.08 10.64 4.14
CA ASP A 199 -3.34 11.67 5.17
C ASP A 199 -4.61 11.33 5.95
N ASN A 200 -5.71 10.99 5.26
CA ASN A 200 -6.99 10.59 5.88
C ASN A 200 -6.88 9.30 6.72
N TYR A 201 -6.01 8.36 6.36
CA TYR A 201 -5.83 7.12 7.13
C TYR A 201 -4.98 7.32 8.39
N LEU A 202 -4.12 8.33 8.42
CA LEU A 202 -3.09 8.56 9.45
C LEU A 202 -3.55 9.47 10.59
N GLU A 203 -4.84 9.70 10.72
CA GLU A 203 -5.42 10.36 11.89
C GLU A 203 -6.84 9.84 12.13
N CYS A 204 -7.30 10.01 13.36
CA CYS A 204 -8.68 9.69 13.74
C CYS A 204 -9.37 10.90 14.39
N LEU A 205 -8.89 12.11 14.06
CA LEU A 205 -9.52 13.37 14.41
C LEU A 205 -10.88 13.50 13.72
N HIS A 206 -10.99 13.09 12.44
CA HIS A 206 -12.25 13.12 11.71
C HIS A 206 -13.24 12.03 12.16
N CYS A 207 -12.75 10.91 12.71
CA CYS A 207 -13.53 9.72 13.03
C CYS A 207 -14.79 10.01 13.86
N GLN A 208 -14.70 10.86 14.89
CA GLN A 208 -15.83 11.16 15.77
C GLN A 208 -17.01 11.80 15.03
N THR A 209 -16.73 12.56 13.97
CA THR A 209 -17.75 13.25 13.16
C THR A 209 -18.16 12.42 11.95
N ALA A 210 -17.20 11.79 11.28
CA ALA A 210 -17.43 11.12 10.01
C ALA A 210 -17.82 9.64 10.14
N HIS A 211 -17.37 8.96 11.19
CA HIS A 211 -17.48 7.51 11.36
C HIS A 211 -18.10 7.13 12.72
N PRO A 212 -19.35 7.55 13.02
CA PRO A 212 -19.97 7.31 14.32
C PRO A 212 -20.04 5.82 14.68
N ALA A 213 -20.35 4.94 13.72
CA ALA A 213 -20.39 3.49 13.93
C ALA A 213 -19.01 2.90 14.26
N LEU A 214 -17.94 3.41 13.64
CA LEU A 214 -16.58 2.95 13.93
C LEU A 214 -16.16 3.37 15.34
N VAL A 215 -16.41 4.62 15.70
CA VAL A 215 -16.04 5.18 17.01
C VAL A 215 -16.84 4.56 18.15
N GLU A 216 -18.11 4.18 17.92
CA GLU A 216 -18.87 3.41 18.91
C GLU A 216 -18.21 2.05 19.21
N SER A 217 -17.65 1.44 18.18
CA SER A 217 -17.05 0.11 18.22
C SER A 217 -15.65 0.12 18.83
N ILE A 218 -14.91 1.22 18.73
CA ILE A 218 -13.56 1.35 19.29
C ILE A 218 -13.62 2.06 20.66
N ARG A 219 -12.88 1.55 21.65
CA ARG A 219 -12.64 2.23 22.92
C ARG A 219 -11.59 3.31 22.70
N MET A 220 -12.00 4.50 22.26
CA MET A 220 -11.09 5.59 21.91
C MET A 220 -10.14 5.99 23.05
N GLU A 221 -10.52 5.76 24.30
CA GLU A 221 -9.65 5.94 25.48
C GLU A 221 -8.43 4.99 25.51
N THR A 222 -8.52 3.86 24.81
CA THR A 222 -7.43 2.88 24.66
C THR A 222 -6.70 3.03 23.33
N TYR A 223 -7.23 3.84 22.41
CA TYR A 223 -6.69 3.97 21.07
C TYR A 223 -5.38 4.76 21.10
N LYS A 224 -4.34 4.19 20.49
CA LYS A 224 -2.99 4.76 20.41
C LYS A 224 -2.50 4.75 18.98
N HIS A 225 -1.96 5.89 18.54
CA HIS A 225 -1.29 6.02 17.25
C HIS A 225 0.21 6.23 17.47
N GLU A 226 1.03 5.24 17.15
CA GLU A 226 2.49 5.28 17.28
C GLU A 226 3.18 5.34 15.92
N VAL A 227 4.21 6.17 15.81
CA VAL A 227 5.05 6.32 14.61
C VAL A 227 6.31 5.47 14.76
N ARG A 228 6.65 4.66 13.76
CA ARG A 228 7.74 3.67 13.80
C ARG A 228 8.54 3.64 12.50
N GLY A 229 9.23 4.74 12.19
CA GLY A 229 10.12 4.82 11.03
C GLY A 229 9.36 4.63 9.72
N LEU A 230 9.46 3.45 9.10
CA LEU A 230 8.81 3.15 7.81
C LEU A 230 7.29 2.88 7.92
N TYR A 231 6.77 2.67 9.14
CA TYR A 231 5.36 2.37 9.36
C TYR A 231 4.77 3.13 10.56
N THR A 232 3.44 3.14 10.66
CA THR A 232 2.72 3.58 11.87
C THR A 232 1.81 2.48 12.39
N SER A 233 1.44 2.55 13.66
CA SER A 233 0.62 1.58 14.39
C SER A 233 -0.54 2.29 15.07
N GLN A 234 -1.77 1.92 14.74
CA GLN A 234 -3.02 2.49 15.25
C GLN A 234 -3.82 1.37 15.91
N VAL A 235 -3.79 1.31 17.25
CA VAL A 235 -4.32 0.17 18.00
C VAL A 235 -5.30 0.64 19.08
N GLY A 236 -6.45 -0.02 19.19
CA GLY A 236 -7.39 0.19 20.28
C GLY A 236 -8.23 -1.05 20.57
N GLN A 237 -8.68 -1.19 21.82
CA GLN A 237 -9.63 -2.23 22.20
C GLN A 237 -11.00 -1.96 21.57
N THR A 238 -11.75 -3.00 21.25
CA THR A 238 -13.09 -2.84 20.65
C THR A 238 -14.22 -3.33 21.54
N ARG A 239 -15.45 -3.09 21.10
CA ARG A 239 -16.71 -3.60 21.65
C ARG A 239 -17.36 -4.43 20.54
N SER A 240 -17.77 -5.65 20.86
CA SER A 240 -18.56 -6.49 19.95
C SER A 240 -20.04 -6.13 20.01
N GLY A 241 -20.77 -6.41 18.92
CA GLY A 241 -22.22 -6.23 18.82
C GLY A 241 -22.64 -4.85 18.36
N SER A 242 -21.75 -4.13 17.67
CA SER A 242 -22.04 -2.86 17.01
C SER A 242 -22.27 -3.06 15.51
N ASP A 243 -22.67 -2.00 14.82
CA ASP A 243 -22.83 -2.02 13.36
C ASP A 243 -21.51 -2.26 12.62
N ALA A 244 -20.38 -1.79 13.17
CA ALA A 244 -19.06 -1.94 12.53
C ALA A 244 -18.37 -3.25 12.87
N PHE A 245 -18.47 -3.74 14.12
CA PHE A 245 -17.77 -4.93 14.60
C PHE A 245 -18.71 -5.88 15.35
N THR A 246 -18.94 -7.05 14.75
CA THR A 246 -19.55 -8.21 15.39
C THR A 246 -18.55 -9.36 15.38
N TYR A 247 -18.24 -9.92 16.54
CA TYR A 247 -17.31 -11.04 16.70
C TYR A 247 -17.55 -11.76 18.04
N ASP A 248 -17.07 -13.01 18.16
CA ASP A 248 -17.09 -13.74 19.43
C ASP A 248 -16.21 -13.03 20.47
N SER A 249 -16.74 -12.77 21.68
CA SER A 249 -15.97 -12.09 22.73
C SER A 249 -14.79 -12.92 23.25
N ASP A 250 -14.82 -14.24 23.04
CA ASP A 250 -13.70 -15.15 23.33
C ASP A 250 -12.76 -15.35 22.13
N ALA A 251 -12.92 -14.57 21.04
CA ALA A 251 -12.07 -14.66 19.87
C ALA A 251 -10.59 -14.38 20.19
N PRO A 252 -9.64 -14.99 19.45
CA PRO A 252 -8.21 -14.81 19.69
C PRO A 252 -7.72 -13.36 19.62
N ASN A 253 -8.39 -12.51 18.84
CA ASN A 253 -8.13 -11.07 18.80
C ASN A 253 -9.44 -10.29 19.02
N THR A 254 -9.42 -9.37 19.98
CA THR A 254 -10.54 -8.43 20.23
C THR A 254 -10.12 -6.97 20.06
N ASP A 255 -8.87 -6.73 19.68
CA ASP A 255 -8.37 -5.40 19.35
C ASP A 255 -8.63 -5.07 17.87
N PHE A 256 -8.77 -3.78 17.60
CA PHE A 256 -8.55 -3.20 16.29
C PHE A 256 -7.08 -2.79 16.21
N ALA A 257 -6.40 -3.22 15.15
CA ALA A 257 -5.04 -2.77 14.85
C ALA A 257 -4.89 -2.46 13.36
N ALA A 258 -4.44 -1.25 13.07
CA ALA A 258 -4.28 -0.69 11.75
C ALA A 258 -2.83 -0.21 11.59
N TYR A 259 -2.16 -0.67 10.54
CA TYR A 259 -0.77 -0.32 10.26
C TYR A 259 -0.71 0.30 8.88
N TRP A 260 -0.17 1.51 8.75
CA TRP A 260 0.24 2.04 7.45
C TRP A 260 1.73 1.74 7.24
N LEU A 261 2.07 1.14 6.10
CA LEU A 261 3.45 0.85 5.71
C LEU A 261 3.76 1.58 4.41
N TRP A 262 4.83 2.38 4.45
CA TRP A 262 5.25 3.19 3.33
C TRP A 262 5.56 2.35 2.07
N PRO A 263 5.19 2.82 0.86
CA PRO A 263 4.40 4.02 0.60
C PRO A 263 2.89 3.75 0.43
N ASN A 264 2.49 2.50 0.16
CA ASN A 264 1.26 2.25 -0.59
C ASN A 264 0.32 1.18 0.00
N VAL A 265 0.56 0.73 1.23
CA VAL A 265 -0.26 -0.34 1.81
C VAL A 265 -0.64 -0.05 3.25
N THR A 266 -1.84 -0.47 3.62
CA THR A 266 -2.20 -0.62 5.03
C THR A 266 -2.54 -2.07 5.33
N LEU A 267 -2.21 -2.50 6.55
CA LEU A 267 -2.38 -3.85 7.06
C LEU A 267 -3.29 -3.71 8.28
N ASN A 268 -4.47 -4.31 8.27
CA ASN A 268 -5.46 -4.14 9.32
C ASN A 268 -5.78 -5.50 9.93
N VAL A 269 -5.42 -5.71 11.19
CA VAL A 269 -5.86 -6.86 11.98
C VAL A 269 -7.12 -6.44 12.73
N LEU A 270 -8.25 -6.96 12.28
CA LEU A 270 -9.56 -6.61 12.81
C LEU A 270 -9.98 -7.62 13.90
N PRO A 271 -10.94 -7.27 14.78
CA PRO A 271 -11.43 -8.18 15.79
C PRO A 271 -12.00 -9.48 15.19
N GLY A 272 -11.86 -10.58 15.90
CA GLY A 272 -12.26 -11.93 15.49
C GLY A 272 -11.09 -12.90 15.36
N ASP A 273 -11.35 -14.07 14.76
CA ASP A 273 -10.35 -15.11 14.53
C ASP A 273 -9.86 -15.08 13.07
N GLY A 274 -8.59 -14.71 12.86
CA GLY A 274 -7.98 -14.66 11.54
C GLY A 274 -8.65 -13.65 10.61
N ASN A 275 -8.88 -12.42 11.10
CA ASN A 275 -9.53 -11.35 10.37
C ASN A 275 -8.52 -10.29 9.93
N TYR A 276 -8.09 -10.34 8.67
CA TYR A 276 -7.04 -9.48 8.14
C TYR A 276 -7.49 -8.76 6.88
N GLY A 277 -7.45 -7.43 6.89
CA GLY A 277 -7.83 -6.58 5.76
C GLY A 277 -6.63 -5.76 5.26
N VAL A 278 -6.46 -5.67 3.95
CA VAL A 278 -5.35 -4.92 3.33
C VAL A 278 -5.88 -3.88 2.35
N PHE A 279 -5.56 -2.60 2.59
CA PHE A 279 -5.77 -1.54 1.61
C PHE A 279 -4.52 -1.40 0.75
N TYR A 280 -4.61 -1.80 -0.52
CA TYR A 280 -3.60 -1.48 -1.52
C TYR A 280 -3.94 -0.16 -2.17
N MET A 281 -2.97 0.74 -2.30
CA MET A 281 -3.12 2.03 -2.96
C MET A 281 -2.21 2.06 -4.19
N PHE A 282 -2.80 2.24 -5.36
CA PHE A 282 -2.10 2.32 -6.64
C PHE A 282 -2.36 3.69 -7.27
N PRO A 283 -1.43 4.64 -7.10
CA PRO A 283 -1.56 5.96 -7.71
C PRO A 283 -1.56 5.87 -9.24
N VAL A 284 -2.49 6.57 -9.90
CA VAL A 284 -2.60 6.60 -11.37
C VAL A 284 -1.98 7.87 -11.91
N ASP A 285 -2.39 9.01 -11.36
CA ASP A 285 -1.93 10.36 -11.71
C ASP A 285 -1.99 11.29 -10.48
N ALA A 286 -1.79 12.59 -10.68
CA ALA A 286 -1.77 13.55 -9.59
C ALA A 286 -3.10 13.69 -8.83
N ASP A 287 -4.25 13.24 -9.37
CA ASP A 287 -5.54 13.35 -8.68
C ASP A 287 -6.42 12.09 -8.75
N THR A 288 -5.84 10.95 -9.11
CA THR A 288 -6.52 9.65 -9.15
C THR A 288 -5.68 8.56 -8.48
N THR A 289 -6.31 7.80 -7.58
CA THR A 289 -5.73 6.63 -6.92
C THR A 289 -6.70 5.47 -6.99
N ILE A 290 -6.25 4.30 -7.44
CA ILE A 290 -7.02 3.06 -7.31
C ILE A 290 -6.74 2.46 -5.94
N GLN A 291 -7.79 2.18 -5.17
CA GLN A 291 -7.69 1.45 -3.91
C GLN A 291 -8.36 0.08 -4.06
N HIS A 292 -7.64 -0.97 -3.68
CA HIS A 292 -8.23 -2.29 -3.45
C HIS A 292 -8.30 -2.54 -1.95
N PHE A 293 -9.47 -2.94 -1.47
CA PHE A 293 -9.58 -3.50 -0.14
C PHE A 293 -9.81 -4.99 -0.24
N GLU A 294 -8.85 -5.77 0.23
CA GLU A 294 -8.94 -7.23 0.22
C GLU A 294 -9.05 -7.75 1.65
N PHE A 295 -9.98 -8.68 1.85
CA PHE A 295 -10.21 -9.38 3.10
C PHE A 295 -9.64 -10.79 3.00
N TYR A 296 -8.86 -11.16 4.00
CA TYR A 296 -8.26 -12.48 4.14
C TYR A 296 -8.74 -13.12 5.44
N PHE A 297 -9.26 -14.34 5.32
CA PHE A 297 -9.80 -15.11 6.44
C PHE A 297 -9.20 -16.52 6.47
N ARG A 298 -9.57 -17.31 7.49
CA ARG A 298 -9.18 -18.73 7.57
C ARG A 298 -9.76 -19.57 6.43
N ASP A 299 -10.96 -19.23 5.98
CA ASP A 299 -11.65 -19.84 4.84
C ASP A 299 -11.99 -18.77 3.80
N SER A 300 -12.02 -19.16 2.53
CA SER A 300 -12.41 -18.23 1.45
C SER A 300 -13.90 -17.86 1.49
N THR A 301 -14.71 -18.64 2.20
CA THR A 301 -16.14 -18.40 2.42
C THR A 301 -16.31 -17.65 3.74
N PRO A 302 -16.74 -16.38 3.71
CA PRO A 302 -16.94 -15.62 4.94
C PRO A 302 -18.04 -16.22 5.83
N THR A 303 -17.85 -16.13 7.14
CA THR A 303 -18.91 -16.33 8.16
C THR A 303 -19.91 -15.17 8.13
N ALA A 304 -21.07 -15.32 8.79
CA ALA A 304 -22.07 -14.25 8.84
C ALA A 304 -21.52 -12.95 9.45
N GLU A 305 -20.68 -13.04 10.48
CA GLU A 305 -20.00 -11.91 11.10
C GLU A 305 -19.03 -11.22 10.13
N GLN A 306 -18.27 -12.01 9.35
CA GLN A 306 -17.36 -11.50 8.34
C GLN A 306 -18.10 -10.89 7.13
N GLU A 307 -19.25 -11.45 6.73
CA GLU A 307 -20.12 -10.85 5.70
C GLU A 307 -20.66 -9.50 6.18
N GLN A 308 -21.10 -9.40 7.44
CA GLN A 308 -21.54 -8.13 8.03
C GLN A 308 -20.41 -7.09 7.99
N LEU A 309 -19.19 -7.48 8.36
CA LEU A 309 -18.01 -6.62 8.29
C LEU A 309 -17.74 -6.13 6.86
N ILE A 310 -17.78 -7.04 5.87
CA ILE A 310 -17.60 -6.69 4.46
C ILE A 310 -18.66 -5.68 4.01
N GLU A 311 -19.94 -5.91 4.33
CA GLU A 311 -21.02 -5.01 3.95
C GLU A 311 -20.96 -3.67 4.69
N TYR A 312 -20.51 -3.65 5.95
CA TYR A 312 -20.25 -2.41 6.69
C TYR A 312 -19.19 -1.56 5.98
N TYR A 313 -18.03 -2.14 5.66
CA TYR A 313 -16.98 -1.41 4.96
C TYR A 313 -17.44 -0.92 3.59
N LYS A 314 -18.15 -1.77 2.84
CA LYS A 314 -18.62 -1.49 1.48
C LYS A 314 -19.67 -0.37 1.44
N ASN A 315 -20.65 -0.41 2.35
CA ASN A 315 -21.84 0.44 2.27
C ASN A 315 -21.81 1.63 3.22
N VAL A 316 -20.95 1.61 4.24
CA VAL A 316 -20.88 2.66 5.28
C VAL A 316 -19.51 3.33 5.27
N LEU A 317 -18.47 2.62 5.75
CA LEU A 317 -17.18 3.26 6.02
C LEU A 317 -16.49 3.80 4.75
N LYS A 318 -16.46 3.01 3.66
CA LYS A 318 -15.80 3.45 2.43
C LYS A 318 -16.51 4.59 1.71
N PRO A 319 -17.84 4.59 1.57
CA PRO A 319 -18.55 5.77 1.07
C PRO A 319 -18.26 7.05 1.89
N GLU A 320 -18.14 6.95 3.21
CA GLU A 320 -17.76 8.08 4.08
C GLU A 320 -16.35 8.60 3.76
N ASP A 321 -15.34 7.73 3.76
CA ASP A 321 -13.95 8.06 3.41
C ASP A 321 -13.83 8.67 2.01
N LEU A 322 -14.47 8.03 1.01
CA LEU A 322 -14.44 8.47 -0.40
C LEU A 322 -14.95 9.91 -0.54
N SER A 323 -16.09 10.19 0.11
CA SER A 323 -16.69 11.53 0.11
C SER A 323 -15.72 12.58 0.66
N ILE A 324 -15.00 12.25 1.75
CA ILE A 324 -14.03 13.14 2.37
C ILE A 324 -12.86 13.41 1.44
N VAL A 325 -12.13 12.37 1.00
CA VAL A 325 -10.87 12.57 0.27
C VAL A 325 -11.09 13.22 -1.09
N GLU A 326 -12.18 12.92 -1.78
CA GLU A 326 -12.50 13.58 -3.05
C GLU A 326 -12.91 15.04 -2.85
N SER A 327 -13.61 15.34 -1.74
CA SER A 327 -13.92 16.71 -1.37
C SER A 327 -12.67 17.51 -1.03
N VAL A 328 -11.74 16.92 -0.28
CA VAL A 328 -10.44 17.50 0.03
C VAL A 328 -9.65 17.77 -1.26
N GLN A 329 -9.57 16.81 -2.18
CA GLN A 329 -8.88 17.00 -3.47
C GLN A 329 -9.47 18.16 -4.28
N ARG A 330 -10.80 18.31 -4.31
CA ARG A 330 -11.45 19.48 -4.95
C ARG A 330 -11.12 20.78 -4.21
N GLY A 331 -11.14 20.75 -2.88
CA GLY A 331 -10.83 21.90 -2.01
C GLY A 331 -9.41 22.42 -2.16
N LEU A 332 -8.42 21.53 -2.30
CA LEU A 332 -7.00 21.86 -2.48
C LEU A 332 -6.73 22.70 -3.74
N LYS A 333 -7.61 22.61 -4.75
CA LYS A 333 -7.53 23.40 -5.99
C LYS A 333 -8.07 24.83 -5.84
N SER A 334 -8.67 25.17 -4.69
CA SER A 334 -9.27 26.48 -4.45
C SER A 334 -8.24 27.55 -4.09
N ARG A 335 -8.32 28.72 -4.74
CA ARG A 335 -7.58 29.93 -4.33
C ARG A 335 -7.92 30.41 -2.91
N GLY A 336 -9.03 29.93 -2.35
CA GLY A 336 -9.47 30.24 -0.99
C GLY A 336 -8.80 29.41 0.09
N TYR A 337 -8.14 28.31 -0.27
CA TYR A 337 -7.31 27.54 0.66
C TYR A 337 -6.01 28.31 0.91
N ARG A 338 -6.06 29.21 1.89
CA ARG A 338 -5.05 30.25 2.13
C ARG A 338 -3.67 29.62 2.33
N ASN A 339 -2.66 30.20 1.68
CA ASN A 339 -1.27 29.71 1.66
C ASN A 339 -1.10 28.28 1.10
N GLY A 340 -2.16 27.67 0.59
CA GLY A 340 -2.14 26.29 0.08
C GLY A 340 -1.84 25.24 1.14
N GLN A 341 -1.94 25.54 2.43
CA GLN A 341 -1.58 24.62 3.52
C GLN A 341 -2.57 24.73 4.67
N GLY A 342 -2.81 23.60 5.35
CA GLY A 342 -3.61 23.51 6.56
C GLY A 342 -2.73 23.30 7.78
N PRO A 343 -3.04 23.92 8.94
CA PRO A 343 -2.32 23.61 10.17
C PRO A 343 -2.64 22.17 10.62
N LEU A 344 -1.63 21.45 11.09
CA LEU A 344 -1.78 20.12 11.68
C LEU A 344 -1.89 20.24 13.21
N LEU A 345 -2.87 19.55 13.78
CA LEU A 345 -3.13 19.43 15.22
C LEU A 345 -2.23 18.36 15.85
N VAL A 346 -0.94 18.66 15.86
CA VAL A 346 0.08 17.84 16.51
C VAL A 346 0.13 18.19 18.00
N THR A 347 -0.11 17.20 18.86
CA THR A 347 -0.07 17.38 20.32
C THR A 347 1.29 16.96 20.93
N ASP A 348 1.50 17.30 22.20
CA ASP A 348 2.68 16.84 22.96
C ASP A 348 2.62 15.32 23.22
N ASP A 349 1.42 14.75 23.36
CA ASP A 349 1.24 13.30 23.39
C ASP A 349 1.37 12.73 21.97
N LYS A 350 2.58 12.23 21.66
CA LYS A 350 2.90 11.58 20.38
C LYS A 350 2.22 10.22 20.17
N THR A 351 1.29 9.87 21.05
CA THR A 351 0.46 8.67 20.94
C THR A 351 -1.04 8.98 20.92
N SER A 352 -1.41 10.27 20.85
CA SER A 352 -2.79 10.74 20.96
C SER A 352 -3.70 10.11 19.91
N ALA A 353 -4.90 9.68 20.31
CA ALA A 353 -5.89 9.08 19.41
C ALA A 353 -6.42 10.05 18.34
N ILE A 354 -6.40 11.34 18.64
CA ILE A 354 -6.94 12.40 17.77
C ILE A 354 -5.84 13.39 17.33
N GLY A 355 -4.57 13.04 17.54
CA GLY A 355 -3.43 13.83 17.09
C GLY A 355 -3.09 13.54 15.63
N GLU A 356 -2.63 14.55 14.90
CA GLU A 356 -2.24 14.43 13.49
C GLU A 356 -0.71 14.22 13.31
N HIS A 357 -0.03 13.66 14.33
CA HIS A 357 1.41 13.40 14.28
C HIS A 357 1.79 12.29 13.29
N GLY A 358 0.88 11.35 13.00
CA GLY A 358 1.06 10.36 11.93
C GLY A 358 1.12 11.02 10.55
N VAL A 359 0.21 11.95 10.28
CA VAL A 359 0.19 12.78 9.06
C VAL A 359 1.48 13.59 8.93
N GLN A 360 1.91 14.26 10.01
CA GLN A 360 3.17 15.00 10.02
C GLN A 360 4.37 14.11 9.66
N HIS A 361 4.47 12.93 10.27
CA HIS A 361 5.54 11.98 10.01
C HIS A 361 5.56 11.53 8.55
N PHE A 362 4.41 11.11 8.02
CA PHE A 362 4.27 10.70 6.62
C PHE A 362 4.70 11.80 5.66
N GLN A 363 4.23 13.03 5.87
CA GLN A 363 4.57 14.14 4.97
C GLN A 363 6.05 14.51 5.05
N GLN A 364 6.69 14.34 6.20
CA GLN A 364 8.15 14.47 6.29
C GLN A 364 8.85 13.38 5.46
N MET A 365 8.38 12.13 5.50
CA MET A 365 8.92 11.06 4.64
C MET A 365 8.78 11.38 3.14
N VAL A 366 7.65 11.99 2.74
CA VAL A 366 7.46 12.47 1.36
C VAL A 366 8.50 13.52 0.98
N LEU A 367 8.72 14.52 1.84
CA LEU A 367 9.70 15.58 1.59
C LEU A 367 11.13 15.03 1.53
N ASP A 368 11.49 14.14 2.44
CA ASP A 368 12.82 13.51 2.49
C ASP A 368 13.08 12.68 1.22
N ALA A 369 12.07 11.92 0.75
CA ALA A 369 12.19 11.14 -0.46
C ALA A 369 12.23 12.00 -1.74
N LEU A 370 11.57 13.16 -1.77
CA LEU A 370 11.67 14.10 -2.90
C LEU A 370 12.99 14.87 -2.93
N ALA A 371 13.71 14.95 -1.80
CA ALA A 371 15.00 15.63 -1.70
C ALA A 371 16.21 14.73 -1.98
N ALA A 372 16.04 13.41 -1.97
CA ALA A 372 17.08 12.40 -2.22
C ALA A 372 17.32 12.15 -3.71
#